data_AF-X1ILU2-F1
#
_entry.id   AF-X1ILU2-F1
#
_cell.length_a   1.000
_cell.length_b   1.000
_cell.length_c   1.000
_cell.angle_alpha   90.00
_cell.angle_beta   90.00
_cell.angle_gamma   90.00
#
_symmetry.space_group_name_H-M   'P 1'
#
loop_
_entity.id
_entity.type
_entity.pdbx_description
1 polymer ?
#
loop_
_entity_poly.entity_id
_entity_poly.type
_entity_poly.pdbx_seq_one_letter_code
_entity_poly.pdbx_strand_id
1 'polypeptide(L)'
;ACRRMGLPTRARPSKSEGDMRRWRYPHRMQCVLADGKHFRAGGTRLRRVALFFLDDATRYGLEALVGTAESTELFLHGLYGMVTKHGLPDLVYLDRGPGFISNDTLAVVQGGLGAWLIHGKAKYPQGHGALERFNRTAGDQLLRSLDGSVDVDPDCHALTLRARHFLDRYNDAPHETLGGDPPRQHWEAGRPLRFPADEADLYRRFVVREPRKVSPDHVIRADGRLWEAPRGMGDSWVQVTRHVLDGRFWVLHEGRMVQLAE
;
A
#
# COMPACT_ATOMS: atom_id res chain seq x y z
N ALA A 1 9.94 -24.05 -19.14
CA ALA A 1 10.71 -23.98 -17.88
C ALA A 1 10.12 -22.96 -16.91
N CYS A 2 10.06 -21.67 -17.24
CA CYS A 2 9.60 -20.61 -16.32
C CYS A 2 8.17 -20.78 -15.75
N ARG A 3 7.19 -21.21 -16.59
CA ARG A 3 5.82 -21.54 -16.13
C ARG A 3 5.76 -22.71 -15.13
N ARG A 4 6.67 -23.68 -15.23
CA ARG A 4 6.77 -24.83 -14.30
C ARG A 4 7.44 -24.47 -12.97
N MET A 5 8.15 -23.34 -12.93
CA MET A 5 8.83 -22.82 -11.73
C MET A 5 8.04 -21.71 -11.02
N GLY A 6 6.78 -21.47 -11.41
CA GLY A 6 5.95 -20.40 -10.84
C GLY A 6 6.45 -18.98 -11.14
N LEU A 7 7.42 -18.82 -12.03
CA LEU A 7 7.97 -17.50 -12.37
C LEU A 7 6.97 -16.73 -13.24
N PRO A 8 6.70 -15.45 -12.95
CA PRO A 8 5.77 -14.64 -13.74
C PRO A 8 6.26 -14.56 -15.19
N THR A 9 5.52 -15.20 -16.10
CA THR A 9 5.85 -15.22 -17.54
C THR A 9 5.10 -14.17 -18.35
N ARG A 10 4.42 -13.23 -17.68
CA ARG A 10 3.79 -12.11 -18.37
C ARG A 10 4.89 -11.17 -18.84
N ALA A 11 4.90 -10.85 -20.14
CA ALA A 11 5.84 -9.92 -20.70
C ALA A 11 5.70 -8.57 -19.98
N ARG A 12 6.83 -8.02 -19.54
CA ARG A 12 6.90 -6.62 -19.11
C ARG A 12 6.52 -5.76 -20.33
N PRO A 13 5.53 -4.86 -20.24
CA PRO A 13 5.18 -3.98 -21.34
C PRO A 13 6.44 -3.26 -21.88
N SER A 14 6.63 -3.28 -23.20
CA SER A 14 7.81 -2.71 -23.86
C SER A 14 7.81 -1.18 -23.79
N LYS A 15 9.00 -0.58 -23.87
CA LYS A 15 9.24 0.84 -23.59
C LYS A 15 8.97 1.80 -24.76
N SER A 16 8.67 1.31 -25.98
CA SER A 16 8.72 2.14 -27.20
C SER A 16 7.52 2.06 -28.14
N GLU A 17 6.39 1.50 -27.71
CA GLU A 17 5.15 1.46 -28.53
C GLU A 17 3.99 2.25 -27.90
N GLY A 18 4.30 3.17 -26.98
CA GLY A 18 3.27 3.90 -26.24
C GLY A 18 2.67 5.04 -27.06
N ASP A 19 1.53 4.78 -27.71
CA ASP A 19 0.57 5.82 -28.05
C ASP A 19 0.37 6.74 -26.83
N MET A 20 0.73 8.02 -26.97
CA MET A 20 0.74 9.03 -25.89
C MET A 20 -0.67 9.55 -25.53
N ARG A 21 -1.74 8.92 -26.04
CA ARG A 21 -3.12 9.24 -25.67
C ARG A 21 -3.40 8.93 -24.20
N ARG A 22 -4.43 9.59 -23.65
CA ARG A 22 -4.89 9.47 -22.25
C ARG A 22 -5.22 8.01 -21.93
N TRP A 23 -4.28 7.26 -21.35
CA TRP A 23 -4.53 5.88 -20.96
C TRP A 23 -5.10 5.84 -19.54
N ARG A 24 -6.44 5.76 -19.45
CA ARG A 24 -7.14 5.31 -18.25
C ARG A 24 -7.32 3.81 -18.38
N TYR A 25 -6.97 3.05 -17.36
CA TYR A 25 -7.23 1.60 -17.39
C TYR A 25 -8.75 1.34 -17.48
N PRO A 26 -9.21 0.37 -18.30
CA PRO A 26 -10.63 0.17 -18.55
C PRO A 26 -11.40 -0.44 -17.38
N HIS A 27 -10.74 -1.09 -16.42
CA HIS A 27 -11.43 -1.80 -15.34
C HIS A 27 -10.91 -1.44 -13.96
N ARG A 28 -11.83 -1.44 -12.99
CA ARG A 28 -11.49 -1.27 -11.56
C ARG A 28 -10.43 -2.27 -11.10
N MET A 29 -9.58 -1.82 -10.18
CA MET A 29 -8.44 -2.55 -9.61
C MET A 29 -7.38 -2.98 -10.64
N GLN A 30 -7.41 -2.47 -11.88
CA GLN A 30 -6.29 -2.68 -12.81
C GLN A 30 -5.09 -1.81 -12.45
N CYS A 31 -5.33 -0.59 -11.99
CA CYS A 31 -4.29 0.33 -11.57
C CYS A 31 -4.79 1.13 -10.37
N VAL A 32 -4.11 0.94 -9.23
CA VAL A 32 -4.29 1.75 -8.03
C VAL A 32 -3.21 2.81 -8.01
N LEU A 33 -3.63 4.07 -7.93
CA LEU A 33 -2.76 5.22 -7.76
C LEU A 33 -2.65 5.52 -6.26
N ALA A 34 -1.42 5.65 -5.75
CA ALA A 34 -1.21 6.05 -4.37
C ALA A 34 -0.25 7.25 -4.29
N ASP A 35 -0.62 8.22 -3.45
CA ASP A 35 0.12 9.47 -3.29
C ASP A 35 -0.06 10.07 -1.89
N GLY A 36 1.02 10.67 -1.39
CA GLY A 36 1.11 11.34 -0.11
C GLY A 36 0.88 12.84 -0.22
N LYS A 37 0.14 13.41 0.73
CA LYS A 37 -0.02 14.87 0.87
C LYS A 37 0.28 15.31 2.29
N HIS A 38 1.31 16.15 2.39
CA HIS A 38 1.69 16.80 3.62
C HIS A 38 0.68 17.89 3.98
N PHE A 39 0.29 17.95 5.25
CA PHE A 39 -0.59 18.97 5.79
C PHE A 39 -0.26 19.23 7.27
N ARG A 40 -0.98 20.18 7.87
CA ARG A 40 -0.92 20.47 9.30
C ARG A 40 -2.29 20.25 9.92
N ALA A 41 -2.31 19.72 11.14
CA ALA A 41 -3.55 19.38 11.83
C ALA A 41 -3.60 19.98 13.24
N GLY A 42 -4.79 20.42 13.64
CA GLY A 42 -5.09 20.88 14.99
C GLY A 42 -4.58 22.30 15.29
N GLY A 43 -4.91 22.80 16.49
CA GLY A 43 -4.48 24.12 16.95
C GLY A 43 -2.96 24.27 17.09
N THR A 44 -2.24 23.17 17.38
CA THR A 44 -0.77 23.14 17.43
C THR A 44 -0.11 22.95 16.06
N ARG A 45 -0.92 22.75 15.00
CA ARG A 45 -0.48 22.67 13.60
C ARG A 45 0.59 21.60 13.35
N LEU A 46 0.41 20.42 13.96
CA LEU A 46 1.36 19.32 13.84
C LEU A 46 1.44 18.85 12.37
N ARG A 47 2.66 18.61 11.90
CA ARG A 47 2.89 18.09 10.54
C ARG A 47 2.38 16.66 10.45
N ARG A 48 1.65 16.37 9.37
CA ARG A 48 1.06 15.07 9.06
C ARG A 48 1.17 14.82 7.57
N VAL A 49 1.00 13.57 7.18
CA VAL A 49 0.89 13.12 5.79
C VAL A 49 -0.38 12.30 5.67
N ALA A 50 -1.27 12.67 4.74
CA ALA A 50 -2.37 11.83 4.31
C ALA A 50 -1.94 11.05 3.06
N LEU A 51 -1.92 9.73 3.15
CA LEU A 51 -1.69 8.82 2.04
C LEU A 51 -3.04 8.35 1.53
N PHE A 52 -3.32 8.61 0.25
CA PHE A 52 -4.55 8.21 -0.41
C PHE A 52 -4.30 7.13 -1.45
N PHE A 53 -5.27 6.22 -1.59
CA PHE A 53 -5.33 5.19 -2.63
C PHE A 53 -6.56 5.45 -3.50
N LEU A 54 -6.37 5.53 -4.81
CA LEU A 54 -7.39 5.88 -5.79
C LEU A 54 -7.39 4.84 -6.92
N ASP A 55 -8.55 4.38 -7.33
CA ASP A 55 -8.68 3.57 -8.54
C ASP A 55 -8.57 4.44 -9.81
N ASP A 56 -7.68 4.09 -10.73
CA ASP A 56 -7.50 4.89 -11.95
C ASP A 56 -8.73 4.84 -12.89
N ALA A 57 -9.38 3.68 -13.01
CA ALA A 57 -10.46 3.48 -13.96
C ALA A 57 -11.71 4.27 -13.59
N THR A 58 -12.05 4.26 -12.30
CA THR A 58 -13.33 4.73 -11.76
C THR A 58 -13.20 6.01 -10.95
N ARG A 59 -11.97 6.45 -10.64
CA ARG A 59 -11.68 7.53 -9.70
C ARG A 59 -12.21 7.27 -8.30
N TYR A 60 -12.55 6.03 -7.96
CA TYR A 60 -13.03 5.69 -6.62
C TYR A 60 -11.89 5.79 -5.60
N GLY A 61 -12.11 6.53 -4.52
CA GLY A 61 -11.23 6.58 -3.35
C GLY A 61 -11.34 5.28 -2.57
N LEU A 62 -10.25 4.51 -2.56
CA LEU A 62 -10.20 3.15 -2.01
C LEU A 62 -9.82 3.14 -0.52
N GLU A 63 -8.84 3.95 -0.14
CA GLU A 63 -8.35 3.99 1.23
C GLU A 63 -7.60 5.29 1.50
N ALA A 64 -7.61 5.72 2.77
CA ALA A 64 -6.79 6.82 3.25
C ALA A 64 -6.21 6.47 4.63
N LEU A 65 -4.91 6.71 4.82
CA LEU A 65 -4.26 6.67 6.13
C LEU A 65 -3.52 7.97 6.38
N VAL A 66 -3.48 8.39 7.65
CA VAL A 66 -2.68 9.54 8.08
C VAL A 66 -1.52 9.05 8.94
N GLY A 67 -0.32 9.54 8.63
CA GLY A 67 0.90 9.29 9.39
C GLY A 67 1.63 10.57 9.73
N THR A 68 2.73 10.43 10.46
CA THR A 68 3.62 11.55 10.82
C THR A 68 4.61 11.90 9.71
N ALA A 69 4.89 10.96 8.81
CA ALA A 69 5.76 11.12 7.64
C ALA A 69 5.36 10.13 6.53
N GLU A 70 5.86 10.36 5.31
CA GLU A 70 5.82 9.35 4.25
C GLU A 70 6.78 8.21 4.59
N SER A 71 6.25 7.01 4.81
CA SER A 71 7.03 5.81 5.13
C SER A 71 6.50 4.58 4.39
N THR A 72 7.38 3.59 4.23
CA THR A 72 7.00 2.25 3.75
C THR A 72 5.93 1.62 4.64
N GLU A 73 6.05 1.78 5.96
CA GLU A 73 5.08 1.27 6.93
C GLU A 73 3.68 1.86 6.66
N LEU A 74 3.57 3.19 6.56
CA LEU A 74 2.30 3.87 6.28
C LEU A 74 1.67 3.35 4.97
N PHE A 75 2.50 3.16 3.94
CA PHE A 75 2.06 2.59 2.67
C PHE A 75 1.56 1.15 2.79
N LEU A 76 2.31 0.27 3.45
CA LEU A 76 1.94 -1.12 3.58
C LEU A 76 0.68 -1.31 4.44
N HIS A 77 0.52 -0.53 5.51
CA HIS A 77 -0.73 -0.52 6.28
C HIS A 77 -1.92 -0.04 5.43
N GLY A 78 -1.73 1.00 4.62
CA GLY A 78 -2.78 1.48 3.72
C GLY A 78 -3.13 0.49 2.62
N LEU A 79 -2.12 -0.14 2.03
CA LEU A 79 -2.30 -1.19 1.05
C LEU A 79 -3.04 -2.39 1.65
N TYR A 80 -2.69 -2.80 2.88
CA TYR A 80 -3.39 -3.87 3.59
C TYR A 80 -4.88 -3.53 3.75
N GLY A 81 -5.21 -2.37 4.32
CA GLY A 81 -6.59 -1.92 4.49
C GLY A 81 -7.37 -1.83 3.17
N MET A 82 -6.71 -1.34 2.11
CA MET A 82 -7.28 -1.28 0.77
C MET A 82 -7.59 -2.68 0.24
N VAL A 83 -6.67 -3.64 0.35
CA VAL A 83 -6.86 -5.01 -0.19
C VAL A 83 -7.94 -5.73 0.60
N THR A 84 -7.99 -5.55 1.92
CA THR A 84 -9.05 -6.13 2.76
C THR A 84 -10.44 -5.73 2.28
N LYS A 85 -10.63 -4.46 1.90
CA LYS A 85 -11.94 -3.92 1.48
C LYS A 85 -12.26 -4.15 0.00
N HIS A 86 -11.25 -4.07 -0.87
CA HIS A 86 -11.45 -3.94 -2.32
C HIS A 86 -10.74 -5.02 -3.14
N GLY A 87 -10.01 -5.92 -2.50
CA GLY A 87 -9.32 -7.03 -3.16
C GLY A 87 -7.97 -6.64 -3.77
N LEU A 88 -7.43 -7.58 -4.55
CA LEU A 88 -6.08 -7.53 -5.10
C LEU A 88 -6.01 -6.64 -6.34
N PRO A 89 -5.11 -5.65 -6.38
CA PRO A 89 -4.87 -4.87 -7.58
C PRO A 89 -4.04 -5.68 -8.59
N ASP A 90 -4.11 -5.32 -9.87
CA ASP A 90 -3.19 -5.83 -10.89
C ASP A 90 -1.89 -5.01 -10.90
N LEU A 91 -1.99 -3.72 -10.58
CA LEU A 91 -0.88 -2.76 -10.59
C LEU A 91 -1.09 -1.70 -9.52
N VAL A 92 0.00 -1.32 -8.86
CA VAL A 92 0.07 -0.18 -7.94
C VAL A 92 1.08 0.83 -8.50
N TYR A 93 0.65 2.07 -8.64
CA TYR A 93 1.45 3.19 -9.07
C TYR A 93 1.74 4.11 -7.88
N LEU A 94 3.02 4.42 -7.68
CA LEU A 94 3.48 5.37 -6.67
C LEU A 94 4.14 6.57 -7.34
N ASP A 95 3.62 7.77 -7.07
CA ASP A 95 4.30 9.01 -7.48
C ASP A 95 5.54 9.24 -6.61
N ARG A 96 6.51 10.01 -7.11
CA ARG A 96 7.87 10.15 -6.56
C ARG A 96 7.88 10.78 -5.15
N GLY A 97 7.64 9.96 -4.14
CA GLY A 97 8.08 10.19 -2.76
C GLY A 97 9.31 9.34 -2.45
N PRO A 98 10.41 9.91 -1.94
CA PRO A 98 11.61 9.14 -1.54
C PRO A 98 11.34 8.12 -0.43
N GLY A 99 10.16 8.13 0.22
CA GLY A 99 9.77 7.22 1.31
C GLY A 99 9.15 5.88 0.89
N PHE A 100 8.86 5.66 -0.40
CA PHE A 100 8.08 4.48 -0.85
C PHE A 100 8.89 3.38 -1.54
N ILE A 101 10.21 3.58 -1.69
CA ILE A 101 11.09 2.63 -2.39
C ILE A 101 11.87 1.83 -1.37
N SER A 102 11.26 0.76 -0.86
CA SER A 102 11.94 -0.23 -0.01
C SER A 102 11.82 -1.62 -0.61
N ASN A 103 12.76 -2.50 -0.25
CA ASN A 103 12.68 -3.92 -0.61
C ASN A 103 11.39 -4.55 -0.05
N ASP A 104 10.91 -4.07 1.10
CA ASP A 104 9.65 -4.49 1.72
C ASP A 104 8.45 -4.21 0.80
N THR A 105 8.35 -3.00 0.27
CA THR A 105 7.29 -2.63 -0.69
C THR A 105 7.29 -3.59 -1.88
N LEU A 106 8.48 -3.87 -2.44
CA LEU A 106 8.61 -4.77 -3.58
C LEU A 106 8.20 -6.21 -3.23
N ALA A 107 8.69 -6.72 -2.10
CA ALA A 107 8.41 -8.06 -1.61
C ALA A 107 6.90 -8.28 -1.40
N VAL A 108 6.22 -7.31 -0.80
CA VAL A 108 4.77 -7.40 -0.58
C VAL A 108 3.99 -7.23 -1.87
N VAL A 109 4.22 -6.14 -2.63
CA VAL A 109 3.38 -5.83 -3.81
C VAL A 109 3.56 -6.89 -4.89
N GLN A 110 4.80 -7.23 -5.24
CA GLN A 110 5.08 -8.19 -6.31
C GLN A 110 5.05 -9.64 -5.82
N GLY A 111 5.67 -9.93 -4.67
CA GLY A 111 5.79 -11.29 -4.14
C GLY A 111 4.56 -11.77 -3.38
N GLY A 112 3.99 -10.93 -2.51
CA GLY A 112 2.83 -11.27 -1.68
C GLY A 112 1.50 -11.15 -2.42
N LEU A 113 1.27 -10.02 -3.08
CA LEU A 113 -0.01 -9.71 -3.73
C LEU A 113 -0.05 -10.14 -5.20
N GLY A 114 1.11 -10.35 -5.84
CA GLY A 114 1.20 -10.66 -7.26
C GLY A 114 0.86 -9.48 -8.17
N ALA A 115 0.94 -8.25 -7.66
CA ALA A 115 0.67 -7.02 -8.38
C ALA A 115 1.96 -6.40 -8.93
N TRP A 116 1.87 -5.67 -10.03
CA TRP A 116 3.01 -4.90 -10.54
C TRP A 116 3.17 -3.60 -9.76
N LEU A 117 4.41 -3.29 -9.37
CA LEU A 117 4.75 -2.00 -8.78
C LEU A 117 5.36 -1.10 -9.86
N ILE A 118 4.71 0.02 -10.16
CA ILE A 118 5.26 1.06 -11.02
C ILE A 118 5.63 2.27 -10.17
N HIS A 119 6.88 2.68 -10.29
CA HIS A 119 7.36 3.95 -9.77
C HIS A 119 7.34 4.98 -10.88
N GLY A 120 6.88 6.20 -10.56
CA GLY A 120 6.97 7.33 -11.47
C GLY A 120 8.42 7.56 -11.95
N LYS A 121 8.76 7.12 -13.16
CA LYS A 121 9.89 7.67 -13.93
C LYS A 121 9.32 8.65 -14.93
N ALA A 122 9.29 9.94 -14.59
CA ALA A 122 9.13 11.14 -15.43
C ALA A 122 8.10 11.16 -16.60
N LYS A 123 7.33 10.10 -16.86
CA LYS A 123 6.51 9.94 -18.08
C LYS A 123 5.26 9.07 -17.86
N TYR A 124 4.59 9.23 -16.71
CA TYR A 124 3.15 8.87 -16.59
C TYR A 124 2.33 10.16 -16.43
N PRO A 125 2.31 11.04 -17.46
CA PRO A 125 1.72 12.38 -17.34
C PRO A 125 0.22 12.38 -16.99
N GLN A 126 -0.51 11.30 -17.30
CA GLN A 126 -1.97 11.27 -17.09
C GLN A 126 -2.39 10.73 -15.73
N GLY A 127 -1.69 9.70 -15.20
CA GLY A 127 -1.87 9.24 -13.82
C GLY A 127 -1.55 10.37 -12.83
N HIS A 128 -0.54 11.18 -13.16
CA HIS A 128 -0.23 12.42 -12.45
C HIS A 128 -1.41 13.41 -12.48
N GLY A 129 -2.05 13.63 -13.63
CA GLY A 129 -3.21 14.54 -13.71
C GLY A 129 -4.47 14.06 -12.97
N ALA A 130 -4.67 12.75 -12.81
CA ALA A 130 -5.75 12.21 -11.98
C ALA A 130 -5.46 12.43 -10.48
N LEU A 131 -4.25 12.07 -10.04
CA LEU A 131 -3.79 12.32 -8.68
C LEU A 131 -3.78 13.81 -8.36
N GLU A 132 -3.23 14.66 -9.22
CA GLU A 132 -3.18 16.11 -9.04
C GLU A 132 -4.58 16.72 -8.84
N ARG A 133 -5.56 16.31 -9.68
CA ARG A 133 -6.96 16.74 -9.52
C ARG A 133 -7.53 16.27 -8.18
N PHE A 134 -7.40 14.99 -7.86
CA PHE A 134 -7.88 14.44 -6.60
C PHE A 134 -7.25 15.15 -5.39
N ASN A 135 -5.94 15.37 -5.42
CA ASN A 135 -5.18 16.03 -4.37
C ASN A 135 -5.60 17.48 -4.17
N ARG A 136 -5.93 18.19 -5.26
CA ARG A 136 -6.52 19.53 -5.16
C ARG A 136 -7.87 19.47 -4.45
N THR A 137 -8.74 18.56 -4.86
CA THR A 137 -10.05 18.34 -4.20
C THR A 137 -9.90 17.99 -2.71
N ALA A 138 -9.01 17.05 -2.37
CA ALA A 138 -8.72 16.69 -0.98
C ALA A 138 -8.13 17.86 -0.19
N GLY A 139 -7.24 18.64 -0.81
CA GLY A 139 -6.69 19.86 -0.25
C GLY A 139 -7.77 20.87 0.10
N ASP A 140 -8.65 21.16 -0.86
CA ASP A 140 -9.72 22.17 -0.74
C ASP A 140 -10.81 21.74 0.24
N GLN A 141 -11.25 20.48 0.19
CA GLN A 141 -12.43 20.00 0.92
C GLN A 141 -12.14 19.35 2.27
N LEU A 142 -10.89 18.89 2.49
CA LEU A 142 -10.50 18.23 3.73
C LEU A 142 -9.30 18.93 4.36
N LEU A 143 -8.11 18.87 3.74
CA LEU A 143 -6.85 19.14 4.43
C LEU A 143 -6.73 20.58 4.93
N ARG A 144 -7.22 21.58 4.18
CA ARG A 144 -7.23 22.98 4.64
C ARG A 144 -8.11 23.22 5.86
N SER A 145 -9.20 22.47 6.01
CA SER A 145 -10.09 22.60 7.18
C SER A 145 -9.46 22.09 8.47
N LEU A 146 -8.37 21.32 8.38
CA LEU A 146 -7.70 20.71 9.52
C LEU A 146 -6.58 21.58 10.10
N ASP A 147 -6.02 22.53 9.34
CA ASP A 147 -4.91 23.39 9.78
C ASP A 147 -5.41 24.51 10.70
N GLY A 148 -4.87 24.58 11.91
CA GLY A 148 -5.16 25.65 12.87
C GLY A 148 -6.51 25.55 13.59
N SER A 149 -7.34 24.55 13.27
CA SER A 149 -8.60 24.32 13.96
C SER A 149 -8.36 23.74 15.36
N VAL A 150 -8.80 24.45 16.40
CA VAL A 150 -8.60 24.06 17.81
C VAL A 150 -9.36 22.79 18.19
N ASP A 151 -10.50 22.52 17.54
CA ASP A 151 -11.37 21.36 17.80
C ASP A 151 -10.94 20.10 17.03
N VAL A 152 -9.88 20.19 16.23
CA VAL A 152 -9.34 19.05 15.48
C VAL A 152 -8.30 18.34 16.35
N ASP A 153 -8.63 17.12 16.74
CA ASP A 153 -7.65 16.16 17.29
C ASP A 153 -6.58 15.86 16.22
N PRO A 154 -5.30 16.20 16.46
CA PRO A 154 -4.23 15.95 15.51
C PRO A 154 -3.70 14.51 15.55
N ASP A 155 -4.30 13.61 16.32
CA ASP A 155 -3.97 12.19 16.32
C ASP A 155 -4.15 11.54 14.92
N CYS A 156 -3.20 10.70 14.53
CA CYS A 156 -3.19 10.08 13.21
C CYS A 156 -4.39 9.16 12.98
N HIS A 157 -4.88 8.47 14.00
CA HIS A 157 -6.05 7.61 13.87
C HIS A 157 -7.32 8.45 13.69
N ALA A 158 -7.51 9.49 14.50
CA ALA A 158 -8.64 10.42 14.36
C ALA A 158 -8.67 11.08 12.97
N LEU A 159 -7.51 11.52 12.48
CA LEU A 159 -7.38 12.12 11.14
C LEU A 159 -7.59 11.08 10.02
N THR A 160 -7.18 9.83 10.22
CA THR A 160 -7.45 8.72 9.30
C THR A 160 -8.95 8.50 9.13
N LEU A 161 -9.72 8.51 10.23
CA LEU A 161 -11.18 8.37 10.17
C LEU A 161 -11.82 9.54 9.40
N ARG A 162 -11.36 10.78 9.62
CA ARG A 162 -11.82 11.95 8.86
C ARG A 162 -11.49 11.84 7.38
N ALA A 163 -10.30 11.38 7.02
CA ALA A 163 -9.88 11.21 5.64
C ALA A 163 -10.71 10.11 4.94
N ARG A 164 -10.99 8.99 5.61
CA ARG A 164 -11.88 7.94 5.11
C ARG A 164 -13.31 8.44 4.91
N HIS A 165 -13.84 9.21 5.86
CA HIS A 165 -15.16 9.82 5.72
C HIS A 165 -15.22 10.81 4.54
N PHE A 166 -14.15 11.58 4.32
CA PHE A 166 -14.04 12.41 3.12
C PHE A 166 -14.10 11.57 1.83
N LEU A 167 -13.37 10.44 1.76
CA LEU A 167 -13.42 9.57 0.59
C LEU A 167 -14.82 9.04 0.31
N ASP A 168 -15.58 8.66 1.34
CA ASP A 168 -16.95 8.18 1.18
C ASP A 168 -17.83 9.25 0.52
N ARG A 169 -17.78 10.50 1.00
CA ARG A 169 -18.49 11.62 0.37
C ARG A 169 -17.99 11.94 -1.04
N TYR A 170 -16.68 11.88 -1.26
CA TYR A 170 -16.08 12.08 -2.58
C TYR A 170 -16.57 11.03 -3.59
N ASN A 171 -16.72 9.79 -3.15
CA ASN A 171 -17.17 8.68 -4.00
C ASN A 171 -18.62 8.82 -4.45
N ASP A 172 -19.44 9.57 -3.71
CA ASP A 172 -20.84 9.86 -4.04
C ASP A 172 -21.05 11.21 -4.74
N ALA A 173 -20.00 12.02 -4.87
CA ALA A 173 -20.08 13.33 -5.51
C ALA A 173 -19.94 13.21 -7.04
N PRO A 174 -20.67 14.06 -7.82
CA PRO A 174 -20.47 14.17 -9.27
C PRO A 174 -19.01 14.41 -9.64
N HIS A 175 -18.51 13.68 -10.64
CA HIS A 175 -17.11 13.78 -11.05
C HIS A 175 -16.96 14.16 -12.54
N GLU A 176 -16.30 15.29 -12.81
CA GLU A 176 -16.20 15.87 -14.17
C GLU A 176 -15.58 14.91 -15.19
N THR A 177 -14.51 14.19 -14.83
CA THR A 177 -13.86 13.22 -15.74
C THR A 177 -14.67 11.95 -16.00
N LEU A 178 -15.78 11.79 -15.29
CA LEU A 178 -16.75 10.71 -15.44
C LEU A 178 -18.07 11.23 -16.03
N GLY A 179 -18.07 12.43 -16.62
CA GLY A 179 -19.27 12.99 -17.25
C GLY A 179 -20.34 13.45 -16.25
N GLY A 180 -19.98 13.64 -14.97
CA GLY A 180 -20.90 14.00 -13.90
C GLY A 180 -21.39 12.82 -13.08
N ASP A 181 -21.16 11.59 -13.53
CA ASP A 181 -21.48 10.40 -12.73
C ASP A 181 -20.56 10.30 -11.50
N PRO A 182 -21.07 9.85 -10.33
CA PRO A 182 -20.25 9.62 -9.15
C PRO A 182 -19.23 8.48 -9.35
N PRO A 183 -18.04 8.55 -8.73
CA PRO A 183 -17.07 7.45 -8.77
C PRO A 183 -17.65 6.11 -8.32
N ARG A 184 -18.55 6.10 -7.32
CA ARG A 184 -19.21 4.88 -6.82
C ARG A 184 -19.99 4.15 -7.91
N GLN A 185 -20.71 4.87 -8.77
CA GLN A 185 -21.48 4.27 -9.86
C GLN A 185 -20.58 3.47 -10.81
N HIS A 186 -19.44 4.06 -11.22
CA HIS A 186 -18.45 3.37 -12.05
C HIS A 186 -17.76 2.23 -11.33
N TRP A 187 -17.50 2.39 -10.03
CA TRP A 187 -16.94 1.33 -9.20
C TRP A 187 -17.86 0.12 -9.12
N GLU A 188 -19.15 0.30 -8.89
CA GLU A 188 -20.12 -0.78 -8.75
C GLU A 188 -20.37 -1.52 -10.08
N ALA A 189 -20.37 -0.81 -11.20
CA ALA A 189 -20.48 -1.39 -12.54
C ALA A 189 -19.21 -2.13 -13.02
N GLY A 190 -18.14 -2.13 -12.23
CA GLY A 190 -16.85 -2.72 -12.62
C GLY A 190 -16.80 -4.25 -12.57
N ARG A 191 -15.74 -4.82 -13.16
CA ARG A 191 -15.47 -6.28 -13.16
C ARG A 191 -15.48 -6.90 -11.75
N PRO A 192 -15.76 -8.20 -11.56
CA PRO A 192 -15.67 -8.84 -10.24
C PRO A 192 -14.32 -8.60 -9.54
N LEU A 193 -14.35 -8.34 -8.24
CA LEU A 193 -13.15 -8.15 -7.43
C LEU A 193 -12.50 -9.51 -7.13
N ARG A 194 -11.17 -9.52 -7.00
CA ARG A 194 -10.39 -10.72 -6.65
C ARG A 194 -9.89 -10.58 -5.22
N PHE A 195 -10.39 -11.39 -4.29
CA PHE A 195 -9.96 -11.34 -2.89
C PHE A 195 -8.91 -12.42 -2.57
N PRO A 196 -8.09 -12.22 -1.52
CA PRO A 196 -7.42 -13.30 -0.80
C PRO A 196 -8.44 -14.34 -0.30
N ALA A 197 -7.97 -15.53 0.07
CA ALA A 197 -8.86 -16.59 0.56
C ALA A 197 -9.58 -16.19 1.85
N ASP A 198 -8.85 -15.55 2.76
CA ASP A 198 -9.33 -15.00 4.02
C ASP A 198 -8.35 -13.92 4.53
N GLU A 199 -8.67 -13.30 5.67
CA GLU A 199 -7.83 -12.28 6.30
C GLU A 199 -6.45 -12.82 6.71
N ALA A 200 -6.38 -14.08 7.14
CA ALA A 200 -5.14 -14.71 7.55
C ALA A 200 -4.21 -14.99 6.35
N ASP A 201 -4.77 -15.34 5.19
CA ASP A 201 -4.07 -15.42 3.91
C ASP A 201 -3.52 -14.06 3.49
N LEU A 202 -4.33 -13.00 3.60
CA LEU A 202 -3.84 -11.65 3.33
C LEU A 202 -2.69 -11.26 4.26
N TYR A 203 -2.83 -11.49 5.57
CA TYR A 203 -1.80 -11.23 6.56
C TYR A 203 -0.49 -11.95 6.22
N ARG A 204 -0.55 -13.25 5.88
CA ARG A 204 0.65 -14.04 5.48
C ARG A 204 1.34 -13.55 4.20
N ARG A 205 0.71 -12.70 3.40
CA ARG A 205 1.30 -12.10 2.18
C ARG A 205 2.12 -10.84 2.49
N PHE A 206 1.95 -10.23 3.66
CA PHE A 206 2.67 -9.01 4.08
C PHE A 206 3.97 -9.34 4.82
N VAL A 207 4.84 -10.13 4.18
CA VAL A 207 6.07 -10.63 4.80
C VAL A 207 7.30 -10.42 3.93
N VAL A 208 8.44 -10.24 4.59
CA VAL A 208 9.78 -10.21 4.00
C VAL A 208 10.57 -11.38 4.55
N ARG A 209 11.33 -12.06 3.69
CA ARG A 209 12.14 -13.22 4.06
C ARG A 209 13.61 -12.90 3.90
N GLU A 210 14.37 -13.11 4.96
CA GLU A 210 15.80 -12.80 4.99
C GLU A 210 16.59 -13.92 5.66
N PRO A 211 17.74 -14.32 5.09
CA PRO A 211 18.63 -15.25 5.76
C PRO A 211 19.25 -14.57 6.99
N ARG A 212 19.26 -15.30 8.12
CA ARG A 212 19.95 -14.90 9.34
C ARG A 212 20.73 -16.08 9.91
N LYS A 213 21.91 -15.78 10.47
CA LYS A 213 22.68 -16.75 11.25
C LYS A 213 22.10 -16.81 12.66
N VAL A 214 21.80 -18.02 13.12
CA VAL A 214 21.46 -18.32 14.51
C VAL A 214 22.77 -18.51 15.27
N SER A 215 22.93 -17.85 16.42
CA SER A 215 24.10 -18.05 17.28
C SER A 215 24.09 -19.47 17.89
N PRO A 216 25.24 -19.95 18.41
CA PRO A 216 25.26 -21.18 19.21
C PRO A 216 24.29 -21.15 20.40
N ASP A 217 24.04 -19.98 20.96
CA ASP A 217 23.09 -19.75 22.06
C ASP A 217 21.63 -19.65 21.59
N HIS A 218 21.33 -20.02 20.34
CA HIS A 218 19.99 -20.00 19.75
C HIS A 218 19.36 -18.62 19.66
N VAL A 219 20.16 -17.60 19.32
CA VAL A 219 19.70 -16.22 19.19
C VAL A 219 19.88 -15.72 17.76
N ILE A 220 18.89 -14.98 17.27
CA ILE A 220 18.93 -14.24 16.01
C ILE A 220 18.99 -12.75 16.33
N ARG A 221 19.90 -12.02 15.68
CA ARG A 221 19.90 -10.54 15.72
C ARG A 221 19.17 -9.98 14.51
N ALA A 222 18.08 -9.24 14.75
CA ALA A 222 17.30 -8.58 13.70
C ALA A 222 16.79 -7.23 14.21
N ASP A 223 16.86 -6.21 13.36
CA ASP A 223 16.42 -4.84 13.65
C ASP A 223 16.96 -4.27 14.98
N GLY A 224 18.23 -4.57 15.27
CA GLY A 224 18.91 -4.12 16.50
C GLY A 224 18.51 -4.87 17.77
N ARG A 225 17.61 -5.85 17.68
CA ARG A 225 17.09 -6.66 18.78
C ARG A 225 17.56 -8.11 18.68
N LEU A 226 17.49 -8.82 19.79
CA LEU A 226 17.77 -10.25 19.90
C LEU A 226 16.45 -11.01 19.93
N TRP A 227 16.44 -12.19 19.34
CA TRP A 227 15.25 -13.02 19.23
C TRP A 227 15.61 -14.48 19.47
N GLU A 228 14.89 -15.16 20.35
CA GLU A 228 15.08 -16.58 20.65
C GLU A 228 14.61 -17.45 19.48
N ALA A 229 15.50 -18.30 18.99
CA ALA A 229 15.23 -19.31 17.98
C ALA A 229 14.93 -20.68 18.63
N PRO A 230 14.10 -21.52 17.99
CA PRO A 230 13.89 -22.89 18.44
C PRO A 230 15.19 -23.67 18.63
N ARG A 231 15.22 -24.53 19.65
CA ARG A 231 16.35 -25.42 19.91
C ARG A 231 16.62 -26.32 18.70
N GLY A 232 17.90 -26.61 18.46
CA GLY A 232 18.35 -27.41 17.32
C GLY A 232 18.65 -26.60 16.06
N MET A 233 18.46 -25.28 16.09
CA MET A 233 18.89 -24.36 15.02
C MET A 233 20.23 -23.67 15.30
N GLY A 234 20.87 -23.92 16.45
CA GLY A 234 22.13 -23.27 16.82
C GLY A 234 23.23 -23.42 15.75
N ASP A 235 23.98 -22.34 15.53
CA ASP A 235 25.05 -22.23 14.52
C ASP A 235 24.62 -22.53 13.07
N SER A 236 23.33 -22.41 12.76
CA SER A 236 22.80 -22.61 11.40
C SER A 236 22.34 -21.30 10.74
N TRP A 237 22.23 -21.32 9.42
CA TRP A 237 21.56 -20.26 8.65
C TRP A 237 20.11 -20.64 8.44
N VAL A 238 19.20 -19.76 8.86
CA VAL A 238 17.75 -19.96 8.72
C VAL A 238 17.13 -18.80 7.94
N GLN A 239 16.03 -19.10 7.24
CA GLN A 239 15.19 -18.08 6.65
C GLN A 239 14.24 -17.53 7.72
N VAL A 240 14.45 -16.27 8.08
CA VAL A 240 13.58 -15.55 9.00
C VAL A 240 12.55 -14.79 8.17
N THR A 241 11.28 -14.98 8.53
CA THR A 241 10.15 -14.25 7.96
C THR A 241 9.81 -13.11 8.90
N ARG A 242 9.92 -11.86 8.47
CA ARG A 242 9.43 -10.68 9.18
C ARG A 242 8.07 -10.29 8.61
N HIS A 243 7.09 -10.03 9.45
CA HIS A 243 5.83 -9.44 9.00
C HIS A 243 5.91 -7.91 9.12
N VAL A 244 5.61 -7.24 8.02
CA VAL A 244 5.95 -5.82 7.85
C VAL A 244 4.95 -4.87 8.53
N LEU A 245 3.81 -5.37 8.99
CA LEU A 245 2.77 -4.55 9.65
C LEU A 245 2.90 -4.51 11.18
N ASP A 246 3.61 -5.46 11.78
CA ASP A 246 3.73 -5.55 13.25
C ASP A 246 5.14 -5.91 13.74
N GLY A 247 6.11 -6.05 12.83
CA GLY A 247 7.51 -6.28 13.16
C GLY A 247 7.80 -7.64 13.79
N ARG A 248 6.83 -8.55 13.81
CA ARG A 248 7.02 -9.90 14.36
C ARG A 248 7.91 -10.72 13.42
N PHE A 249 8.62 -11.69 14.01
CA PHE A 249 9.49 -12.60 13.30
C PHE A 249 9.04 -14.05 13.47
N TRP A 250 9.22 -14.84 12.42
CA TRP A 250 8.95 -16.28 12.43
C TRP A 250 10.04 -17.04 11.70
N VAL A 251 10.20 -18.31 12.07
CA VAL A 251 11.05 -19.28 11.37
C VAL A 251 10.25 -20.55 11.08
N LEU A 252 10.62 -21.25 10.01
CA LEU A 252 10.09 -22.57 9.74
C LEU A 252 10.86 -23.60 10.58
N HIS A 253 10.18 -24.26 11.51
CA HIS A 253 10.72 -25.34 12.33
C HIS A 253 9.83 -26.55 12.22
N GLU A 254 10.39 -27.70 11.80
CA GLU A 254 9.66 -28.98 11.70
C GLU A 254 8.34 -28.86 10.90
N GLY A 255 8.35 -28.10 9.81
CA GLY A 255 7.18 -27.89 8.95
C GLY A 255 6.14 -26.90 9.50
N ARG A 256 6.40 -26.24 10.63
CA ARG A 256 5.52 -25.24 11.23
C ARG A 256 6.21 -23.87 11.33
N MET A 257 5.43 -22.81 11.10
CA MET A 257 5.91 -21.45 11.36
C MET A 257 5.84 -21.18 12.86
N VAL A 258 6.99 -20.92 13.47
CA VAL A 258 7.13 -20.60 14.90
C VAL A 258 7.49 -19.14 15.04
N GLN A 259 6.73 -18.40 15.85
CA GLN A 259 7.03 -17.00 16.16
C GLN A 259 8.24 -16.93 17.11
N LEU A 260 9.17 -16.02 16.83
CA LEU A 260 10.30 -15.76 17.72
C LEU A 260 9.87 -14.88 18.90
N ALA A 261 10.42 -15.16 20.07
CA ALA A 261 10.32 -14.30 21.24
C ALA A 261 11.50 -13.32 21.26
N GLU A 262 11.28 -12.08 21.67
CA GLU A 262 12.35 -11.07 21.85
C GLU A 262 13.05 -11.25 23.20
#